data_AF-A0A645C2B1-F1
#
_entry.id   AF-A0A645C2B1-F1
#
_cell.length_a   1.000
_cell.length_b   1.000
_cell.length_c   1.000
_cell.angle_alpha   90.00
_cell.angle_beta   90.00
_cell.angle_gamma   90.00
#
_symmetry.space_group_name_H-M   'P 1'
#
loop_
_entity.id
_entity.type
_entity.pdbx_description
1 polymer ?
#
loop_
_entity_poly.entity_id
_entity_poly.type
_entity_poly.pdbx_seq_one_letter_code
_entity_poly.pdbx_strand_id
1 'polypeptide(L)'
;MRANQDEAVDALVNRNKDIYVSWESVKDQNPSEYIEKGYLDADDDVRLRTVAECCNCFGAGYKGFQGSGAKHKFEEDTDIKRLKFYSNGEWDNRLTPDGNRFTEFHINSAENDKYAWSRLTELNQKIALFSHEKVSPTKYEAIFKGLYRVNKVESIKNKKVTYDRISKIMPTYYPKNVVSPKVIAEAYDKEDYMVAHFYDTEVLDGFQKKYVGKCTYLMK
;
A
#
# COMPACT_ATOMS: atom_id res chain seq x y z
N MET A 1 37.86 30.09 -21.03
CA MET A 1 36.78 29.96 -20.03
C MET A 1 35.75 28.92 -20.51
N ARG A 2 36.15 27.64 -20.66
CA ARG A 2 35.31 26.50 -21.07
C ARG A 2 35.74 25.19 -20.37
N ALA A 3 36.29 25.29 -19.16
CA ALA A 3 36.82 24.14 -18.43
C ALA A 3 35.94 23.68 -17.24
N ASN A 4 34.91 24.46 -16.86
CA ASN A 4 34.15 24.21 -15.63
C ASN A 4 32.79 23.53 -15.84
N GLN A 5 32.38 23.21 -17.07
CA GLN A 5 31.11 22.52 -17.32
C GLN A 5 31.28 21.00 -17.47
N ASP A 6 32.40 20.54 -18.03
CA ASP A 6 32.62 19.11 -18.28
C ASP A 6 33.02 18.35 -16.98
N GLU A 7 33.80 18.97 -16.08
CA GLU A 7 34.13 18.36 -14.78
C GLU A 7 32.91 18.19 -13.85
N ALA A 8 31.90 19.07 -13.97
CA ALA A 8 30.67 18.95 -13.20
C ALA A 8 29.75 17.83 -13.71
N VAL A 9 29.79 17.55 -15.03
CA VAL A 9 29.04 16.44 -15.64
C VAL A 9 29.72 15.11 -15.32
N ASP A 10 31.04 15.04 -15.41
CA ASP A 10 31.79 13.81 -15.07
C ASP A 10 31.75 13.48 -13.56
N ALA A 11 31.66 14.51 -12.69
CA ALA A 11 31.44 14.32 -11.26
C ALA A 11 30.00 13.87 -10.90
N LEU A 12 29.01 14.17 -11.75
CA LEU A 12 27.63 13.66 -11.59
C LEU A 12 27.49 12.22 -12.09
N VAL A 13 28.22 11.86 -13.16
CA VAL A 13 28.17 10.53 -13.79
C VAL A 13 28.88 9.46 -12.94
N ASN A 14 29.83 9.83 -12.07
CA ASN A 14 30.61 8.87 -11.27
C ASN A 14 30.11 8.58 -9.85
N ARG A 15 28.95 9.10 -9.41
CA ARG A 15 28.44 8.84 -8.04
C ARG A 15 27.29 7.87 -7.87
N ASN A 16 26.65 7.38 -8.95
CA ASN A 16 25.58 6.38 -8.83
C ASN A 16 25.73 5.30 -9.90
N LYS A 17 26.74 4.45 -9.73
CA LYS A 17 26.88 3.18 -10.47
C LYS A 17 26.02 2.04 -9.87
N ASP A 18 25.04 2.38 -9.04
CA ASP A 18 24.05 1.44 -8.52
C ASP A 18 22.70 1.68 -9.19
N ILE A 19 22.33 0.69 -10.02
CA ILE A 19 20.99 0.41 -10.56
C ILE A 19 20.43 1.49 -11.51
N TYR A 20 20.92 1.47 -12.75
CA TYR A 20 20.21 2.06 -13.90
C TYR A 20 19.03 1.14 -14.27
N VAL A 21 17.83 1.42 -13.73
CA VAL A 21 16.60 0.77 -14.21
C VAL A 21 16.18 1.48 -15.50
N SER A 22 16.25 0.76 -16.63
CA SER A 22 15.83 1.30 -17.93
C SER A 22 14.35 1.73 -17.91
N TRP A 23 14.03 2.77 -18.68
CA TRP A 23 12.69 3.39 -18.77
C TRP A 23 11.59 2.50 -19.41
N GLU A 24 11.91 1.24 -19.75
CA GLU A 24 10.93 0.22 -20.17
C GLU A 24 10.34 -0.59 -18.99
N SER A 25 10.81 -0.33 -17.75
CA SER A 25 10.46 -1.06 -16.52
C SER A 25 9.02 -0.89 -16.01
N VAL A 26 8.20 -0.05 -16.65
CA VAL A 26 6.79 0.10 -16.24
C VAL A 26 5.88 -0.98 -16.83
N LYS A 27 6.45 -2.00 -17.48
CA LYS A 27 5.75 -3.22 -17.89
C LYS A 27 5.64 -4.28 -16.79
N ASP A 28 6.45 -4.22 -15.72
CA ASP A 28 6.63 -5.33 -14.78
C ASP A 28 6.35 -4.93 -13.32
N GLN A 29 5.11 -4.51 -13.02
CA GLN A 29 4.60 -4.50 -11.65
C GLN A 29 3.22 -5.16 -11.64
N ASN A 30 3.24 -6.47 -11.86
CA ASN A 30 2.08 -7.32 -11.81
C ASN A 30 1.81 -7.71 -10.35
N PRO A 31 0.55 -7.72 -9.87
CA PRO A 31 0.20 -8.29 -8.58
C PRO A 31 0.87 -9.63 -8.27
N SER A 32 1.13 -10.48 -9.28
CA SER A 32 1.82 -11.77 -9.10
C SER A 32 3.19 -11.64 -8.43
N GLU A 33 4.01 -10.67 -8.80
CA GLU A 33 5.36 -10.50 -8.23
C GLU A 33 5.29 -10.19 -6.73
N TYR A 34 4.33 -9.36 -6.34
CA TYR A 34 4.10 -9.03 -4.93
C TYR A 34 3.50 -10.19 -4.14
N ILE A 35 2.68 -11.03 -4.78
CA ILE A 35 2.12 -12.25 -4.19
C ILE A 35 3.23 -13.29 -3.97
N GLU A 36 4.11 -13.48 -4.97
CA GLU A 36 5.26 -14.39 -4.89
C GLU A 36 6.27 -13.93 -3.83
N LYS A 37 6.50 -12.62 -3.74
CA LYS A 37 7.29 -12.00 -2.66
C LYS A 37 6.65 -12.16 -1.28
N GLY A 38 5.32 -12.32 -1.21
CA GLY A 38 4.58 -12.61 0.03
C GLY A 38 4.26 -11.40 0.93
N TYR A 39 4.62 -10.19 0.50
CA TYR A 39 4.27 -8.95 1.18
C TYR A 39 4.36 -7.70 0.28
N LEU A 40 3.71 -6.63 0.70
CA LEU A 40 3.92 -5.25 0.25
C LEU A 40 4.61 -4.46 1.36
N ASP A 41 5.52 -3.56 0.99
CA ASP A 41 6.05 -2.53 1.89
C ASP A 41 5.87 -1.15 1.25
N ALA A 42 5.30 -0.20 1.98
CA ALA A 42 5.16 1.18 1.56
C ALA A 42 6.51 1.86 1.28
N ASP A 43 7.62 1.40 1.88
CA ASP A 43 8.96 1.93 1.62
C ASP A 43 9.59 1.36 0.33
N ASP A 44 8.99 0.34 -0.31
CA ASP A 44 9.43 -0.24 -1.59
C ASP A 44 8.83 0.46 -2.83
N ASP A 45 8.10 1.57 -2.65
CA ASP A 45 7.42 2.32 -3.72
C ASP A 45 6.54 1.43 -4.62
N VAL A 46 5.75 0.56 -3.99
CA VAL A 46 4.81 -0.35 -4.66
C VAL A 46 3.78 0.44 -5.47
N ARG A 47 3.80 0.30 -6.79
CA ARG A 47 2.87 0.96 -7.71
C ARG A 47 2.07 -0.06 -8.50
N LEU A 48 0.77 0.19 -8.58
CA LEU A 48 -0.17 -0.57 -9.39
C LEU A 48 -0.97 0.41 -10.25
N ARG A 49 -1.76 -0.05 -11.21
CA ARG A 49 -2.52 0.84 -12.10
C ARG A 49 -3.98 0.93 -11.66
N THR A 50 -4.57 -0.21 -11.31
CA THR A 50 -6.02 -0.32 -11.09
C THR A 50 -6.39 -0.80 -9.70
N VAL A 51 -7.63 -0.51 -9.29
CA VAL A 51 -8.19 -1.05 -8.04
C VAL A 51 -8.25 -2.57 -8.06
N ALA A 52 -8.51 -3.17 -9.22
CA ALA A 52 -8.48 -4.61 -9.40
C ALA A 52 -7.09 -5.19 -9.08
N GLU A 53 -6.03 -4.58 -9.60
CA GLU A 53 -4.65 -4.98 -9.29
C GLU A 53 -4.33 -4.84 -7.79
N CYS A 54 -4.70 -3.72 -7.16
CA CYS A 54 -4.56 -3.54 -5.70
C CYS A 54 -5.24 -4.69 -4.93
N CYS A 55 -6.49 -5.03 -5.29
CA CYS A 55 -7.22 -6.11 -4.64
C CYS A 55 -6.61 -7.49 -4.94
N ASN A 56 -6.01 -7.66 -6.11
CA ASN A 56 -5.42 -8.92 -6.53
C ASN A 56 -4.16 -9.26 -5.75
N CYS A 57 -3.38 -8.27 -5.28
CA CYS A 57 -2.30 -8.51 -4.33
C CYS A 57 -2.78 -9.23 -3.05
N PHE A 58 -4.07 -9.13 -2.74
CA PHE A 58 -4.71 -9.76 -1.59
C PHE A 58 -5.67 -10.91 -2.00
N GLY A 59 -5.39 -11.54 -3.14
CA GLY A 59 -6.05 -12.76 -3.60
C GLY A 59 -7.50 -12.60 -4.08
N ALA A 60 -7.90 -11.40 -4.50
CA ALA A 60 -9.26 -11.16 -5.00
C ALA A 60 -9.58 -11.83 -6.35
N GLY A 61 -8.59 -11.98 -7.25
CA GLY A 61 -8.75 -12.63 -8.55
C GLY A 61 -9.65 -11.88 -9.54
N TYR A 62 -9.78 -10.55 -9.42
CA TYR A 62 -10.60 -9.73 -10.29
C TYR A 62 -9.95 -9.53 -11.68
N LYS A 63 -10.77 -9.63 -12.74
CA LYS A 63 -10.39 -9.22 -14.12
C LYS A 63 -10.56 -7.72 -14.36
N GLY A 64 -11.44 -7.08 -13.57
CA GLY A 64 -11.74 -5.65 -13.62
C GLY A 64 -12.61 -5.26 -12.43
N PHE A 65 -12.57 -4.00 -12.02
CA PHE A 65 -13.31 -3.49 -10.86
C PHE A 65 -13.56 -1.99 -11.00
N GLN A 66 -14.79 -1.54 -10.75
CA GLN A 66 -15.21 -0.14 -10.96
C GLN A 66 -15.53 0.63 -9.67
N GLY A 67 -15.25 0.08 -8.48
CA GLY A 67 -15.36 0.80 -7.21
C GLY A 67 -14.05 1.46 -6.75
N SER A 68 -14.11 2.24 -5.67
CA SER A 68 -12.93 2.80 -4.99
C SER A 68 -12.18 1.78 -4.12
N GLY A 69 -12.79 0.63 -3.84
CA GLY A 69 -12.21 -0.43 -3.02
C GLY A 69 -13.16 -1.61 -2.82
N ALA A 70 -12.66 -2.64 -2.14
CA ALA A 70 -13.41 -3.86 -1.82
C ALA A 70 -12.98 -4.42 -0.46
N LYS A 71 -13.81 -5.27 0.14
CA LYS A 71 -13.43 -6.02 1.35
C LYS A 71 -12.29 -6.98 1.04
N HIS A 72 -11.36 -7.12 1.98
CA HIS A 72 -10.28 -8.10 1.92
C HIS A 72 -10.84 -9.53 1.98
N LYS A 73 -10.26 -10.47 1.23
CA LYS A 73 -10.78 -11.86 1.12
C LYS A 73 -10.29 -12.83 2.21
N PHE A 74 -9.42 -12.36 3.09
CA PHE A 74 -8.67 -13.16 4.07
C PHE A 74 -8.67 -12.48 5.43
N GLU A 75 -8.57 -11.15 5.49
CA GLU A 75 -8.74 -10.37 6.72
C GLU A 75 -10.15 -9.77 6.82
N GLU A 76 -10.97 -10.27 7.74
CA GLU A 76 -12.40 -9.88 7.82
C GLU A 76 -12.63 -8.40 8.13
N ASP A 77 -11.78 -7.79 8.96
CA ASP A 77 -11.87 -6.40 9.42
C ASP A 77 -11.09 -5.40 8.54
N THR A 78 -10.70 -5.81 7.33
CA THR A 78 -9.87 -5.00 6.43
C THR A 78 -10.59 -4.71 5.12
N ASP A 79 -10.66 -3.45 4.74
CA ASP A 79 -11.00 -3.00 3.37
C ASP A 79 -9.71 -2.70 2.60
N ILE A 80 -9.75 -2.88 1.28
CA ILE A 80 -8.68 -2.46 0.35
C ILE A 80 -9.23 -1.28 -0.42
N LYS A 81 -8.58 -0.11 -0.33
CA LYS A 81 -9.07 1.10 -1.00
C LYS A 81 -7.98 1.82 -1.78
N ARG A 82 -8.36 2.34 -2.95
CA ARG A 82 -7.60 3.34 -3.71
C ARG A 82 -8.27 4.69 -3.61
N LEU A 83 -7.68 5.63 -2.87
CA LEU A 83 -8.28 6.93 -2.56
C LEU A 83 -7.58 8.07 -3.28
N LYS A 84 -8.36 9.07 -3.72
CA LYS A 84 -7.83 10.35 -4.19
C LYS A 84 -7.63 11.27 -3.00
N PHE A 85 -6.45 11.85 -2.85
CA PHE A 85 -6.11 12.85 -1.82
C PHE A 85 -6.02 14.26 -2.38
N TYR A 86 -6.82 14.52 -3.40
CA TYR A 86 -7.00 15.81 -4.05
C TYR A 86 -8.50 16.01 -4.28
N SER A 87 -8.93 17.26 -4.34
CA SER A 87 -10.35 17.61 -4.50
C SER A 87 -10.94 16.93 -5.75
N ASN A 88 -12.04 16.21 -5.56
CA ASN A 88 -12.71 15.47 -6.63
C ASN A 88 -14.22 15.77 -6.75
N GLY A 89 -14.68 16.86 -6.15
CA GLY A 89 -16.06 17.36 -6.23
C GLY A 89 -16.98 16.87 -5.11
N GLU A 90 -16.78 15.69 -4.55
CA GLU A 90 -17.65 15.10 -3.51
C GLU A 90 -16.90 14.81 -2.20
N TRP A 91 -15.61 14.51 -2.31
CA TRP A 91 -14.75 14.12 -1.18
C TRP A 91 -13.55 15.09 -1.04
N ASP A 92 -13.29 15.52 0.20
CA ASP A 92 -12.07 16.24 0.62
C ASP A 92 -11.23 15.33 1.51
N ASN A 93 -10.71 14.26 0.89
CA ASN A 93 -9.79 13.36 1.56
C ASN A 93 -8.42 14.00 1.67
N ARG A 94 -7.74 13.81 2.81
CA ARG A 94 -6.40 14.34 3.04
C ARG A 94 -5.49 13.27 3.62
N LEU A 95 -4.26 13.22 3.15
CA LEU A 95 -3.17 12.40 3.69
C LEU A 95 -2.14 13.37 4.26
N THR A 96 -1.68 13.13 5.49
CA THR A 96 -0.61 13.96 6.09
C THR A 96 0.71 13.77 5.33
N PRO A 97 1.59 14.78 5.30
CA PRO A 97 2.86 14.68 4.55
C PRO A 97 3.77 13.51 4.97
N ASP A 98 3.72 13.12 6.25
CA ASP A 98 4.45 11.96 6.78
C ASP A 98 3.78 10.61 6.44
N GLY A 99 2.58 10.64 5.86
CA GLY A 99 1.76 9.49 5.53
C GLY A 99 1.21 8.75 6.75
N ASN A 100 1.38 9.25 7.98
CA ASN A 100 0.94 8.53 9.18
C ASN A 100 -0.57 8.61 9.42
N ARG A 101 -1.26 9.60 8.84
CA ARG A 101 -2.69 9.80 9.06
C ARG A 101 -3.39 10.23 7.79
N PHE A 102 -4.62 9.77 7.60
CA PHE A 102 -5.49 10.32 6.60
C PHE A 102 -6.91 10.53 7.11
N THR A 103 -7.67 11.37 6.42
CA THR A 103 -9.09 11.59 6.65
C THR A 103 -9.90 11.34 5.39
N GLU A 104 -11.07 10.72 5.55
CA GLU A 104 -12.14 10.72 4.56
C GLU A 104 -13.24 11.69 5.02
N PHE A 105 -13.66 12.59 4.15
CA PHE A 105 -14.70 13.58 4.44
C PHE A 105 -15.52 13.85 3.19
N HIS A 106 -16.84 13.67 3.30
CA HIS A 106 -17.77 14.02 2.24
C HIS A 106 -18.20 15.48 2.40
N ILE A 107 -18.21 16.27 1.33
CA ILE A 107 -18.48 17.72 1.43
C ILE A 107 -19.94 18.04 1.80
N ASN A 108 -20.88 17.15 1.46
CA ASN A 108 -22.25 17.21 1.94
C ASN A 108 -22.34 16.65 3.37
N SER A 109 -22.83 17.45 4.31
CA SER A 109 -22.89 17.09 5.74
C SER A 109 -23.73 15.84 6.03
N ALA A 110 -24.89 15.69 5.38
CA ALA A 110 -25.78 14.56 5.66
C ALA A 110 -25.15 13.23 5.20
N GLU A 111 -24.52 13.24 4.01
CA GLU A 111 -23.77 12.09 3.51
C GLU A 111 -22.51 11.81 4.35
N ASN A 112 -21.84 12.85 4.85
CA ASN A 112 -20.70 12.69 5.75
C ASN A 112 -21.11 12.06 7.08
N ASP A 113 -22.20 12.52 7.68
CA ASP A 113 -22.69 12.00 8.96
C ASP A 113 -23.12 10.53 8.82
N LYS A 114 -23.82 10.20 7.72
CA LYS A 114 -24.18 8.82 7.37
C LYS A 114 -22.94 7.94 7.18
N TYR A 115 -21.96 8.41 6.41
CA TYR A 115 -20.72 7.68 6.17
C TYR A 115 -19.93 7.47 7.47
N ALA A 116 -19.77 8.53 8.26
CA ALA A 116 -19.06 8.48 9.53
C ALA A 116 -19.73 7.51 10.51
N TRP A 117 -21.06 7.53 10.61
CA TRP A 117 -21.81 6.57 11.41
C TRP A 117 -21.50 5.14 10.98
N SER A 118 -21.78 4.79 9.72
CA SER A 118 -21.55 3.41 9.24
C SER A 118 -20.09 2.97 9.40
N ARG A 119 -19.11 3.86 9.18
CA ARG A 119 -17.70 3.50 9.37
C ARG A 119 -17.34 3.26 10.85
N LEU A 120 -17.96 3.96 11.79
CA LEU A 120 -17.65 3.83 13.22
C LEU A 120 -18.37 2.65 13.89
N THR A 121 -19.46 2.16 13.29
CA THR A 121 -20.35 1.15 13.89
C THR A 121 -20.48 -0.16 13.11
N GLU A 122 -20.46 -0.13 11.77
CA GLU A 122 -20.88 -1.25 10.92
C GLU A 122 -19.78 -1.78 10.00
N LEU A 123 -18.96 -0.88 9.43
CA LEU A 123 -17.98 -1.25 8.41
C LEU A 123 -16.67 -1.74 9.04
N ASN A 124 -15.81 -2.32 8.19
CA ASN A 124 -14.46 -2.75 8.55
C ASN A 124 -13.63 -1.59 9.12
N GLN A 125 -12.83 -1.84 10.14
CA GLN A 125 -12.10 -0.82 10.89
C GLN A 125 -10.68 -0.57 10.37
N LYS A 126 -10.20 -1.40 9.43
CA LYS A 126 -8.88 -1.22 8.80
C LYS A 126 -8.98 -0.97 7.31
N ILE A 127 -8.00 -0.25 6.78
CA ILE A 127 -7.83 0.00 5.35
C ILE A 127 -6.39 -0.30 4.93
N ALA A 128 -6.23 -1.25 4.00
CA ALA A 128 -5.06 -1.33 3.14
C ALA A 128 -5.15 -0.19 2.12
N LEU A 129 -4.34 0.85 2.32
CA LEU A 129 -4.47 2.10 1.57
C LEU A 129 -3.54 2.13 0.36
N PHE A 130 -4.12 2.45 -0.79
CA PHE A 130 -3.41 2.91 -1.97
C PHE A 130 -3.83 4.36 -2.28
N SER A 131 -2.87 5.27 -2.47
CA SER A 131 -3.17 6.60 -2.98
C SER A 131 -3.33 6.55 -4.50
N HIS A 132 -4.28 7.31 -5.03
CA HIS A 132 -4.41 7.57 -6.46
C HIS A 132 -3.58 8.80 -6.81
N GLU A 133 -2.47 8.61 -7.52
CA GLU A 133 -1.51 9.67 -7.82
C GLU A 133 -1.35 9.86 -9.32
N LYS A 134 -1.28 11.12 -9.75
CA LYS A 134 -1.02 11.48 -11.13
C LYS A 134 0.49 11.45 -11.35
N VAL A 135 0.97 10.55 -12.20
CA VAL A 135 2.41 10.40 -12.51
C VAL A 135 2.80 11.07 -13.82
N SER A 136 1.85 11.23 -14.74
CA SER A 136 2.05 12.00 -15.97
C SER A 136 0.71 12.63 -16.41
N PRO A 137 0.68 13.52 -17.42
CA PRO A 137 -0.56 14.16 -17.88
C PRO A 137 -1.71 13.18 -18.16
N THR A 138 -1.41 11.97 -18.63
CA THR A 138 -2.38 10.95 -19.04
C THR A 138 -2.36 9.69 -18.18
N LYS A 139 -1.47 9.59 -17.19
CA LYS A 139 -1.25 8.37 -16.41
C LYS A 139 -1.42 8.60 -14.92
N TYR A 140 -2.14 7.66 -14.31
CA TYR A 140 -2.35 7.58 -12.87
C TYR A 140 -1.89 6.22 -12.37
N GLU A 141 -1.41 6.21 -11.13
CA GLU A 141 -0.97 5.01 -10.43
C GLU A 141 -1.62 4.94 -9.04
N ALA A 142 -1.66 3.72 -8.51
CA ALA A 142 -2.08 3.37 -7.18
C ALA A 142 -0.84 3.04 -6.36
N ILE A 143 -0.47 3.90 -5.41
CA ILE A 143 0.76 3.72 -4.62
C ILE A 143 0.39 3.21 -3.24
N PHE A 144 0.93 2.06 -2.82
CA PHE A 144 0.67 1.51 -1.50
C PHE A 144 1.23 2.43 -0.40
N LYS A 145 0.42 2.71 0.64
CA LYS A 145 0.81 3.59 1.76
C LYS A 145 0.88 2.86 3.10
N GLY A 146 0.34 1.65 3.18
CA GLY A 146 0.32 0.82 4.38
C GLY A 146 -1.07 0.40 4.83
N LEU A 147 -1.12 -0.20 6.02
CA LEU A 147 -2.34 -0.55 6.75
C LEU A 147 -2.67 0.55 7.76
N TYR A 148 -3.93 0.96 7.76
CA TYR A 148 -4.45 2.00 8.63
C TYR A 148 -5.64 1.49 9.43
N ARG A 149 -5.83 2.03 10.64
CA ARG A 149 -6.98 1.74 11.50
C ARG A 149 -7.75 3.02 11.79
N VAL A 150 -9.08 2.92 11.85
CA VAL A 150 -9.96 4.02 12.26
C VAL A 150 -9.56 4.51 13.66
N ASN A 151 -9.29 5.81 13.79
CA ASN A 151 -9.18 6.50 15.06
C ASN A 151 -10.54 7.08 15.43
N LYS A 152 -11.32 6.34 16.23
CA LYS A 152 -12.69 6.73 16.61
C LYS A 152 -12.74 8.05 17.38
N VAL A 153 -11.77 8.27 18.27
CA VAL A 153 -11.70 9.48 19.11
C VAL A 153 -11.51 10.72 18.24
N GLU A 154 -10.50 10.72 17.37
CA GLU A 154 -10.26 11.84 16.45
C GLU A 154 -11.38 11.97 15.41
N SER A 155 -12.01 10.86 15.03
CA SER A 155 -13.12 10.90 14.07
C SER A 155 -14.33 11.66 14.62
N ILE A 156 -14.72 11.37 15.86
CA ILE A 156 -15.82 12.04 16.55
C ILE A 156 -15.48 13.51 16.80
N LYS A 157 -14.27 13.78 17.30
CA LYS A 157 -13.80 15.13 17.60
C LYS A 157 -13.80 16.06 16.38
N ASN A 158 -13.31 15.56 15.24
CA ASN A 158 -13.12 16.38 14.04
C ASN A 158 -14.28 16.29 13.05
N LYS A 159 -15.29 15.42 13.30
CA LYS A 159 -16.41 15.11 12.39
C LYS A 159 -15.94 14.66 10.99
N LYS A 160 -14.81 13.96 10.94
CA LYS A 160 -14.20 13.39 9.73
C LYS A 160 -13.69 12.00 10.07
N VAL A 161 -13.96 11.01 9.23
CA VAL A 161 -13.41 9.68 9.51
C VAL A 161 -11.89 9.75 9.39
N THR A 162 -11.21 9.52 10.49
CA THR A 162 -9.76 9.67 10.64
C THR A 162 -9.13 8.31 10.85
N TYR A 163 -7.99 8.07 10.19
CA TYR A 163 -7.27 6.81 10.26
C TYR A 163 -5.80 7.03 10.57
N ASP A 164 -5.24 6.18 11.42
CA ASP A 164 -3.82 6.17 11.77
C ASP A 164 -3.14 4.94 11.15
N ARG A 165 -1.95 5.13 10.58
CA ARG A 165 -1.14 4.05 10.04
C ARG A 165 -0.67 3.16 11.18
N ILE A 166 -0.99 1.87 11.09
CA ILE A 166 -0.57 0.86 12.06
C ILE A 166 0.55 -0.03 11.52
N SER A 167 0.69 -0.13 10.19
CA SER A 167 1.83 -0.82 9.57
C SER A 167 2.15 -0.22 8.20
N LYS A 168 3.42 -0.25 7.81
CA LYS A 168 3.86 0.01 6.43
C LYS A 168 3.89 -1.27 5.58
N ILE A 169 3.87 -2.43 6.23
CA ILE A 169 4.04 -3.74 5.62
C ILE A 169 2.74 -4.52 5.75
N MET A 170 2.32 -5.19 4.69
CA MET A 170 1.18 -6.10 4.71
C MET A 170 1.48 -7.37 3.93
N PRO A 171 1.00 -8.53 4.40
CA PRO A 171 1.11 -9.77 3.66
C PRO A 171 0.25 -9.71 2.40
N THR A 172 0.70 -10.39 1.34
CA THR A 172 -0.07 -10.60 0.11
C THR A 172 -0.66 -12.00 0.11
N TYR A 173 -1.54 -12.33 -0.84
CA TYR A 173 -2.19 -13.63 -0.86
C TYR A 173 -2.44 -14.12 -2.28
N TYR A 174 -2.16 -15.40 -2.51
CA TYR A 174 -2.63 -16.09 -3.70
C TYR A 174 -4.17 -16.13 -3.72
N PRO A 175 -4.79 -16.02 -4.91
CA PRO A 175 -6.23 -16.25 -5.04
C PRO A 175 -6.64 -17.64 -4.52
N LYS A 176 -7.80 -17.73 -3.86
CA LYS A 176 -8.29 -19.00 -3.24
C LYS A 176 -8.46 -20.17 -4.22
N ASN A 177 -8.58 -19.88 -5.51
CA ASN A 177 -8.74 -20.87 -6.58
C ASN A 177 -7.41 -21.28 -7.24
N VAL A 178 -6.28 -20.85 -6.71
CA VAL A 178 -4.94 -21.18 -7.20
C VAL A 178 -4.22 -22.00 -6.14
N VAL A 179 -3.45 -23.00 -6.57
CA VAL A 179 -2.56 -23.76 -5.68
C VAL A 179 -1.39 -22.85 -5.31
N SER A 180 -1.30 -22.45 -4.05
CA SER A 180 -0.17 -21.65 -3.55
C SER A 180 1.03 -22.55 -3.22
N PRO A 181 2.27 -22.04 -3.37
CA PRO A 181 3.45 -22.71 -2.83
C PRO A 181 3.34 -22.92 -1.31
N LYS A 182 4.11 -23.87 -0.77
CA LYS A 182 4.18 -24.10 0.68
C LYS A 182 4.84 -22.88 1.34
N VAL A 183 4.18 -22.29 2.34
CA VAL A 183 4.79 -21.27 3.21
C VAL A 183 5.91 -21.93 4.01
N ILE A 184 7.11 -21.34 3.96
CA ILE A 184 8.29 -21.80 4.71
C ILE A 184 8.53 -20.98 5.99
N ALA A 185 8.04 -19.75 6.02
CA ALA A 185 8.13 -18.87 7.18
C ALA A 185 7.04 -17.78 7.16
N GLU A 186 6.74 -17.24 8.34
CA GLU A 186 5.90 -16.06 8.55
C GLU A 186 6.67 -15.05 9.40
N ALA A 187 6.49 -13.75 9.13
CA ALA A 187 7.03 -12.66 9.95
C ALA A 187 5.91 -11.88 10.63
N TYR A 188 6.14 -11.52 11.88
CA TYR A 188 5.21 -10.77 12.72
C TYR A 188 5.88 -9.52 13.27
N ASP A 189 5.12 -8.43 13.38
CA ASP A 189 5.58 -7.23 14.06
C ASP A 189 5.48 -7.35 15.58
N LYS A 190 5.83 -6.28 16.29
CA LYS A 190 5.80 -6.22 17.76
C LYS A 190 4.40 -6.31 18.39
N GLU A 191 3.35 -6.13 17.58
CA GLU A 191 1.94 -6.20 18.00
C GLU A 191 1.32 -7.56 17.60
N ASP A 192 2.17 -8.55 17.26
CA ASP A 192 1.79 -9.88 16.76
C ASP A 192 0.94 -9.84 15.47
N TYR A 193 1.02 -8.76 14.69
CA TYR A 193 0.40 -8.71 13.37
C TYR A 193 1.32 -9.35 12.33
N MET A 194 0.79 -10.32 11.57
CA MET A 194 1.52 -10.95 10.47
C MET A 194 1.76 -9.95 9.35
N VAL A 195 3.02 -9.58 9.12
CA VAL A 195 3.41 -8.58 8.12
C VAL A 195 3.84 -9.21 6.79
N ALA A 196 4.26 -10.47 6.81
CA ALA A 196 4.69 -11.20 5.62
C ALA A 196 4.58 -12.71 5.82
N HIS A 197 4.43 -13.44 4.72
CA HIS A 197 4.77 -14.86 4.66
C HIS A 197 5.76 -15.11 3.52
N PHE A 198 6.47 -16.23 3.55
CA PHE A 198 7.56 -16.50 2.62
C PHE A 198 7.41 -17.88 2.01
N TYR A 199 7.74 -17.96 0.72
CA TYR A 199 7.75 -19.18 -0.08
C TYR A 199 9.15 -19.54 -0.56
N ASP A 200 10.07 -18.58 -0.48
CA ASP A 200 11.41 -18.63 -1.01
C ASP A 200 12.40 -18.15 0.08
N THR A 201 13.53 -18.84 0.20
CA THR A 201 14.54 -18.57 1.23
C THR A 201 15.32 -17.28 0.96
N GLU A 202 15.57 -16.93 -0.30
CA GLU A 202 16.30 -15.70 -0.64
C GLU A 202 15.46 -14.46 -0.30
N VAL A 203 14.16 -14.51 -0.56
CA VAL A 203 13.21 -13.45 -0.16
C VAL A 203 13.15 -13.31 1.36
N LEU A 204 13.08 -14.43 2.09
CA LEU A 204 13.12 -14.42 3.56
C LEU A 204 14.42 -13.79 4.09
N ASP A 205 15.57 -14.21 3.57
CA ASP A 205 16.88 -13.68 3.98
C ASP A 205 16.98 -12.18 3.71
N GLY A 206 16.49 -11.73 2.55
CA GLY A 206 16.41 -10.30 2.20
C GLY A 206 15.53 -9.51 3.17
N PHE A 207 14.36 -10.06 3.52
CA PHE A 207 13.46 -9.47 4.50
C PHE A 207 14.11 -9.38 5.88
N GLN A 208 14.73 -10.46 6.35
CA GLN A 208 15.41 -10.50 7.64
C GLN A 208 16.51 -9.45 7.76
N LYS A 209 17.30 -9.27 6.68
CA LYS A 209 18.32 -8.21 6.60
C LYS A 209 17.71 -6.80 6.61
N LYS A 210 16.57 -6.60 5.96
CA LYS A 210 15.89 -5.30 5.92
C LYS A 210 15.25 -4.92 7.26
N TYR A 211 14.73 -5.89 8.00
CA TYR A 211 13.98 -5.69 9.25
C TYR A 211 14.65 -6.34 10.47
N VAL A 212 15.98 -6.34 10.51
CA VAL A 212 16.77 -6.84 11.65
C VAL A 212 16.25 -6.24 12.96
N GLY A 213 15.87 -7.11 13.90
CA GLY A 213 15.39 -6.73 15.22
C GLY A 213 14.01 -6.07 15.27
N LYS A 214 13.28 -6.00 14.15
CA LYS A 214 11.94 -5.38 14.07
C LYS A 214 10.79 -6.39 13.99
N CYS A 215 11.08 -7.62 13.56
CA CYS A 215 10.10 -8.69 13.39
C CYS A 215 10.53 -9.97 14.11
N THR A 216 9.56 -10.77 14.50
CA THR A 216 9.75 -12.17 14.91
C THR A 216 9.40 -13.08 13.73
N TYR A 217 9.99 -14.28 13.71
CA TYR A 217 9.88 -15.22 12.58
C TYR A 217 9.44 -16.59 13.05
N LEU A 218 8.46 -17.17 12.35
CA LEU A 218 7.94 -18.52 12.60
C LEU A 218 8.19 -19.40 11.36
N MET A 219 9.03 -20.43 11.50
CA MET A 219 9.33 -21.39 10.43
C MET A 219 8.25 -22.49 10.31
N LYS A 220 8.03 -23.05 9.11
CA LYS A 220 6.95 -24.00 8.77
C LYS A 220 7.42 -25.26 8.02
#